data_AF-A0A6P6XBA6-F1
#
_entry.id   AF-A0A6P6XBA6-F1
#
_cell.length_a   1.000
_cell.length_b   1.000
_cell.length_c   1.000
_cell.angle_alpha   90.00
_cell.angle_beta   90.00
_cell.angle_gamma   90.00
#
_symmetry.space_group_name_H-M   'P 1'
#
loop_
_entity.id
_entity.type
_entity.pdbx_description
1 polymer ?
#
loop_
_entity_poly.entity_id
_entity_poly.type
_entity_poly.pdbx_seq_one_letter_code
_entity_poly.pdbx_strand_id
1 'polypeptide(L)'
;MTEVATNFQMADITANHQITEVANNYMKEFQSTEVDAILKQAGETKLIVPGGWTPVNPLDPHIQELGRFAVDEHNKTTKNKLVFVAVVAGLQKPLGFATLYWLLIAAKDSKGKLGLYKALVIEYLTGVKKLLYFGAVPFVIKNKD
;
A
#
# COMPACT_ATOMS: atom_id res chain seq x y z
N MET A 1 -34.91 13.34 -21.74
CA MET A 1 -34.80 11.98 -21.17
C MET A 1 -33.37 11.83 -20.67
N THR A 2 -33.22 11.52 -19.39
CA THR A 2 -32.02 11.74 -18.59
C THR A 2 -30.99 10.65 -18.85
N GLU A 3 -29.88 10.98 -19.50
CA GLU A 3 -28.74 10.09 -19.72
C GLU A 3 -27.75 10.21 -18.55
N VAL A 4 -28.12 9.66 -17.38
CA VAL A 4 -27.27 9.73 -16.18
C VAL A 4 -27.45 8.47 -15.33
N ALA A 5 -26.77 7.37 -15.68
CA ALA A 5 -26.56 6.25 -14.75
C ALA A 5 -25.45 5.27 -15.17
N THR A 6 -25.13 5.15 -16.47
CA THR A 6 -24.31 4.04 -16.99
C THR A 6 -22.80 4.29 -16.98
N ASN A 7 -22.34 5.55 -16.98
CA ASN A 7 -20.90 5.86 -17.01
C ASN A 7 -20.19 5.75 -15.64
N PHE A 8 -20.93 5.63 -14.53
CA PHE A 8 -20.37 5.45 -13.18
C PHE A 8 -20.12 3.97 -12.81
N GLN A 9 -20.38 3.00 -13.70
CA GLN A 9 -20.18 1.58 -13.39
C GLN A 9 -19.01 0.93 -14.15
N MET A 10 -18.82 1.19 -15.45
CA MET A 10 -17.82 0.45 -16.23
C MET A 10 -16.36 0.80 -15.90
N ALA A 11 -16.05 2.09 -15.71
CA ALA A 11 -14.68 2.54 -15.42
C ALA A 11 -14.22 2.13 -14.02
N ASP A 12 -15.11 2.25 -13.02
CA ASP A 12 -14.83 1.85 -11.63
C ASP A 12 -14.68 0.32 -11.50
N ILE A 13 -15.50 -0.47 -12.23
CA ILE A 13 -15.36 -1.94 -12.27
C ILE A 13 -14.03 -2.35 -12.93
N THR A 14 -13.64 -1.69 -14.03
CA THR A 14 -12.39 -1.99 -14.73
C THR A 14 -11.18 -1.64 -13.87
N ALA A 15 -11.20 -0.51 -13.17
CA ALA A 15 -10.14 -0.13 -12.23
C ALA A 15 -10.03 -1.12 -11.06
N ASN A 16 -11.15 -1.57 -10.50
CA ASN A 16 -11.16 -2.56 -9.41
C ASN A 16 -10.62 -3.94 -9.84
N HIS A 17 -10.94 -4.38 -11.06
CA HIS A 17 -10.40 -5.63 -11.61
C HIS A 17 -8.88 -5.56 -11.77
N GLN A 18 -8.37 -4.47 -12.35
CA GLN A 18 -6.94 -4.27 -12.54
C GLN A 18 -6.18 -4.13 -11.20
N ILE A 19 -6.78 -3.48 -10.20
CA ILE A 19 -6.22 -3.41 -8.83
C ILE A 19 -6.06 -4.80 -8.22
N THR A 20 -7.04 -5.68 -8.42
CA THR A 20 -6.99 -7.06 -7.91
C THR A 20 -5.88 -7.88 -8.59
N GLU A 21 -5.71 -7.72 -9.90
CA GLU A 21 -4.63 -8.38 -10.65
C GLU A 21 -3.25 -7.89 -10.20
N VAL A 22 -3.06 -6.57 -10.06
CA VAL A 22 -1.80 -6.00 -9.57
C VAL A 22 -1.50 -6.45 -8.15
N ALA A 23 -2.49 -6.45 -7.26
CA ALA A 23 -2.36 -6.96 -5.90
C ALA A 23 -1.86 -8.41 -5.89
N ASN A 24 -2.45 -9.29 -6.73
CA ASN A 24 -2.04 -10.69 -6.82
C ASN A 24 -0.62 -10.87 -7.39
N ASN A 25 -0.25 -10.09 -8.42
CA ASN A 25 1.08 -10.16 -9.01
C ASN A 25 2.15 -9.64 -8.04
N TYR A 26 1.85 -8.58 -7.30
CA TYR A 26 2.75 -8.00 -6.30
C TYR A 26 3.18 -9.02 -5.24
N MET A 27 2.24 -9.84 -4.78
CA MET A 27 2.53 -10.89 -3.79
C MET A 27 3.38 -12.02 -4.36
N LYS A 28 3.22 -12.34 -5.65
CA LYS A 28 4.01 -13.38 -6.34
C LYS A 28 5.44 -12.94 -6.64
N GLU A 29 5.61 -11.67 -6.98
CA GLU A 29 6.89 -11.11 -7.40
C GLU A 29 7.71 -10.54 -6.23
N PHE A 30 7.13 -10.47 -5.02
CA PHE A 30 7.80 -9.91 -3.86
C PHE A 30 9.17 -10.54 -3.60
N GLN A 31 10.19 -9.69 -3.53
CA GLN A 31 11.54 -10.05 -3.11
C GLN A 31 11.92 -9.19 -1.91
N SER A 32 12.37 -9.81 -0.81
CA SER A 32 12.72 -9.08 0.41
C SER A 32 13.88 -8.09 0.22
N THR A 33 14.69 -8.27 -0.82
CA THR A 33 15.85 -7.41 -1.14
C THR A 33 15.47 -5.96 -1.35
N GLU A 34 14.28 -5.67 -1.89
CA GLU A 34 13.75 -4.32 -2.02
C GLU A 34 13.57 -3.68 -0.63
N VAL A 35 12.93 -4.40 0.29
CA VAL A 35 12.69 -3.94 1.66
C VAL A 35 14.02 -3.80 2.40
N ASP A 36 14.96 -4.73 2.20
CA ASP A 36 16.29 -4.67 2.83
C ASP A 36 17.08 -3.43 2.37
N ALA A 37 16.99 -3.05 1.09
CA ALA A 37 17.59 -1.83 0.57
C ALA A 37 16.97 -0.56 1.18
N ILE A 38 15.65 -0.53 1.29
CA ILE A 38 14.91 0.56 1.94
C ILE A 38 15.34 0.70 3.41
N LEU A 39 15.40 -0.41 4.14
CA LEU A 39 15.80 -0.43 5.56
C LEU A 39 17.26 0.03 5.75
N LYS A 40 18.17 -0.37 4.85
CA LYS A 40 19.55 0.14 4.85
C LYS A 40 19.58 1.65 4.66
N GLN A 41 18.85 2.17 3.69
CA GLN A 41 18.78 3.61 3.42
C GLN A 41 18.19 4.40 4.60
N ALA A 42 17.21 3.83 5.29
CA ALA A 42 16.61 4.42 6.49
C ALA A 42 17.46 4.30 7.76
N GLY A 43 18.63 3.62 7.70
CA GLY A 43 19.47 3.36 8.88
C GLY A 43 18.92 2.30 9.84
N GLU A 44 17.94 1.50 9.39
CA GLU A 44 17.23 0.51 10.20
C GLU A 44 17.75 -0.92 9.95
N THR A 45 19.07 -1.08 9.76
CA THR A 45 19.71 -2.36 9.39
C THR A 45 19.44 -3.49 10.39
N LYS A 46 19.19 -3.15 11.66
CA LYS A 46 18.77 -4.09 12.72
C LYS A 46 17.47 -4.85 12.42
N LEU A 47 16.63 -4.34 11.51
CA LEU A 47 15.38 -4.96 11.11
C LEU A 47 15.53 -5.98 9.95
N ILE A 48 16.73 -6.05 9.37
CA ILE A 48 17.05 -6.96 8.26
C ILE A 48 17.37 -8.33 8.82
N VAL A 49 16.34 -9.17 8.88
CA VAL A 49 16.42 -10.57 9.31
C VAL A 49 16.04 -11.48 8.14
N PRO A 50 16.63 -12.67 7.94
CA PRO A 50 16.20 -13.55 6.86
C PRO A 50 14.73 -14.03 7.01
N GLY A 51 14.00 -14.09 5.89
CA GLY A 51 12.69 -14.73 5.79
C GLY A 51 11.54 -14.08 6.58
N GLY A 52 10.48 -14.84 6.82
CA GLY A 52 9.39 -14.50 7.75
C GLY A 52 8.27 -13.61 7.20
N TRP A 53 8.29 -13.27 5.91
CA TRP A 53 7.19 -12.54 5.28
C TRP A 53 6.00 -13.47 5.00
N THR A 54 4.81 -13.07 5.44
CA THR A 54 3.56 -13.82 5.23
C THR A 54 2.45 -12.86 4.77
N PRO A 55 1.51 -13.30 3.92
CA PRO A 55 0.38 -12.46 3.50
C PRO A 55 -0.45 -11.98 4.68
N VAL A 56 -0.92 -10.73 4.62
CA VAL A 56 -1.97 -10.22 5.52
C VAL A 56 -3.33 -10.35 4.87
N ASN A 57 -4.39 -10.34 5.67
CA ASN A 57 -5.73 -10.12 5.16
C ASN A 57 -5.93 -8.60 4.91
N PRO A 58 -6.07 -8.14 3.66
CA PRO A 58 -6.27 -6.71 3.40
C PRO A 58 -7.61 -6.21 3.96
N LEU A 59 -8.60 -7.08 4.19
CA LEU A 59 -9.89 -6.68 4.79
C LEU A 59 -9.82 -6.54 6.31
N ASP A 60 -8.69 -6.88 6.93
CA ASP A 60 -8.50 -6.71 8.36
C ASP A 60 -8.53 -5.21 8.74
N PRO A 61 -9.40 -4.79 9.68
CA PRO A 61 -9.49 -3.39 10.12
C PRO A 61 -8.14 -2.81 10.58
N HIS A 62 -7.29 -3.62 11.22
CA HIS A 62 -5.96 -3.20 11.67
C HIS A 62 -5.05 -2.87 10.49
N ILE A 63 -5.06 -3.74 9.47
CA ILE A 63 -4.29 -3.52 8.24
C ILE A 63 -4.78 -2.26 7.51
N GLN A 64 -6.09 -2.04 7.46
CA GLN A 64 -6.66 -0.81 6.91
C GLN A 64 -6.26 0.45 7.72
N GLU A 65 -6.15 0.35 9.05
CA GLU A 65 -5.62 1.43 9.90
C GLU A 65 -4.17 1.76 9.55
N LEU A 66 -3.31 0.75 9.41
CA LEU A 66 -1.90 0.93 9.03
C LEU A 66 -1.77 1.60 7.66
N GLY A 67 -2.65 1.25 6.71
CA GLY A 67 -2.72 1.90 5.41
C GLY A 67 -3.10 3.39 5.50
N ARG A 68 -4.10 3.73 6.31
CA ARG A 68 -4.49 5.13 6.59
C ARG A 68 -3.34 5.90 7.21
N PHE A 69 -2.73 5.33 8.26
CA PHE A 69 -1.57 5.89 8.93
C PHE A 69 -0.43 6.21 7.94
N ALA A 70 -0.13 5.29 7.02
CA ALA A 70 0.92 5.51 6.03
C ALA A 70 0.62 6.68 5.08
N VAL A 71 -0.62 6.82 4.61
CA VAL A 71 -1.04 7.94 3.76
C VAL A 71 -0.98 9.26 4.53
N ASP A 72 -1.48 9.28 5.75
CA ASP A 72 -1.47 10.49 6.58
C ASP A 72 -0.05 10.95 6.90
N GLU A 73 0.84 10.02 7.27
CA GLU A 73 2.24 10.33 7.57
C GLU A 73 3.00 10.82 6.32
N HIS A 74 2.72 10.25 5.14
CA HIS A 74 3.26 10.75 3.89
C HIS A 74 2.76 12.18 3.56
N ASN A 75 1.47 12.44 3.77
CA ASN A 75 0.89 13.77 3.52
C ASN A 75 1.44 14.84 4.47
N LYS A 76 1.90 14.50 5.69
CA LYS A 76 2.53 15.48 6.61
C LYS A 76 3.84 16.05 6.07
N THR A 77 4.58 15.26 5.30
CA THR A 77 5.92 15.62 4.81
C THR A 77 5.94 16.03 3.34
N THR A 78 4.80 15.89 2.64
CA THR A 78 4.68 16.22 1.22
C THR A 78 3.59 17.26 0.99
N LYS A 79 3.63 17.94 -0.15
CA LYS A 79 2.51 18.80 -0.60
C LYS A 79 1.36 17.97 -1.20
N ASN A 80 1.47 16.64 -1.18
CA ASN A 80 0.45 15.76 -1.69
C ASN A 80 -0.73 15.74 -0.72
N LYS A 81 -1.94 15.61 -1.27
CA LYS A 81 -3.18 15.48 -0.51
C LYS A 81 -3.84 14.16 -0.91
N LEU A 82 -3.13 13.06 -0.68
CA LEU A 82 -3.65 11.74 -1.00
C LEU A 82 -4.80 11.40 -0.06
N VAL A 83 -5.89 10.89 -0.61
CA VAL A 83 -7.04 10.38 0.14
C VAL A 83 -6.98 8.86 0.13
N PHE A 84 -6.79 8.26 1.29
CA PHE A 84 -6.78 6.81 1.45
C PHE A 84 -8.09 6.19 0.94
N VAL A 85 -7.98 5.12 0.14
CA VAL A 85 -9.14 4.33 -0.29
C VAL A 85 -9.15 2.98 0.44
N ALA A 86 -8.10 2.18 0.25
CA ALA A 86 -7.98 0.86 0.89
C ALA A 86 -6.54 0.34 0.84
N VAL A 87 -6.20 -0.55 1.77
CA VAL A 87 -5.14 -1.54 1.52
C VAL A 87 -5.70 -2.62 0.61
N VAL A 88 -4.98 -2.94 -0.46
CA VAL A 88 -5.41 -3.90 -1.49
C VAL A 88 -4.60 -5.19 -1.47
N ALA A 89 -3.39 -5.15 -0.91
CA ALA A 89 -2.56 -6.31 -0.60
C ALA A 89 -1.51 -5.94 0.45
N GLY A 90 -0.89 -6.94 1.05
CA GLY A 90 0.28 -6.70 1.88
C GLY A 90 0.91 -7.96 2.44
N LEU A 91 2.12 -7.80 2.93
CA LEU A 91 2.87 -8.80 3.67
C LEU A 91 3.19 -8.26 5.05
N GLN A 92 3.26 -9.15 6.03
CA GLN A 92 3.77 -8.85 7.36
C GLN A 92 4.97 -9.72 7.67
N LYS A 93 5.83 -9.21 8.55
CA LYS A 93 6.95 -9.94 9.12
C LYS A 93 7.06 -9.62 10.61
N PRO A 94 6.68 -10.55 11.48
CA PRO A 94 6.91 -10.44 12.91
C PRO A 94 8.41 -10.40 13.22
N LEU A 95 8.78 -9.47 14.10
CA LEU A 95 10.08 -9.35 14.76
C LEU A 95 9.82 -9.50 16.27
N GLY A 96 10.81 -9.91 17.06
CA GLY A 96 10.61 -10.16 18.50
C GLY A 96 10.07 -8.97 19.31
N PHE A 97 10.16 -7.74 18.78
CA PHE A 97 9.74 -6.49 19.45
C PHE A 97 8.83 -5.59 18.57
N ALA A 98 8.51 -6.01 17.36
CA ALA A 98 7.75 -5.22 16.39
C ALA A 98 7.21 -6.08 15.24
N THR A 99 6.34 -5.55 14.40
CA THR A 99 5.95 -6.16 13.12
C THR A 99 6.24 -5.18 11.99
N LEU A 100 6.89 -5.67 10.93
CA LEU A 100 7.01 -4.93 9.67
C LEU A 100 5.83 -5.28 8.77
N TYR A 101 5.28 -4.26 8.11
CA TYR A 101 4.21 -4.40 7.14
C TYR A 101 4.62 -3.75 5.83
N TRP A 102 4.58 -4.53 4.76
CA TRP A 102 4.79 -4.07 3.40
C TRP A 102 3.44 -4.06 2.69
N LEU A 103 2.87 -2.87 2.55
CA LEU A 103 1.47 -2.69 2.13
C LEU A 103 1.40 -2.10 0.74
N LEU A 104 0.43 -2.58 -0.05
CA LEU A 104 -0.01 -1.95 -1.29
C LEU A 104 -1.33 -1.24 -1.02
N ILE A 105 -1.35 0.06 -1.26
CA ILE A 105 -2.42 1.00 -0.89
C ILE A 105 -2.99 1.64 -2.14
N ALA A 106 -4.31 1.60 -2.28
CA ALA A 106 -5.04 2.45 -3.21
C ALA A 106 -5.33 3.79 -2.53
N ALA A 107 -5.00 4.89 -3.21
CA ALA A 107 -5.32 6.24 -2.77
C ALA A 107 -5.66 7.13 -3.97
N LYS A 108 -6.47 8.16 -3.74
CA LYS A 108 -6.79 9.17 -4.75
C LYS A 108 -5.95 10.42 -4.53
N ASP A 109 -5.46 11.03 -5.61
CA ASP A 109 -4.83 12.35 -5.52
C ASP A 109 -5.85 13.48 -5.32
N SER A 110 -5.38 14.72 -5.23
CA SER A 110 -6.23 15.91 -5.05
C SER A 110 -7.20 16.17 -6.21
N LYS A 111 -7.00 15.52 -7.36
CA LYS A 111 -7.88 15.58 -8.54
C LYS A 111 -8.82 14.38 -8.60
N GLY A 112 -8.80 13.51 -7.60
CA GLY A 112 -9.61 12.29 -7.54
C GLY A 112 -9.05 11.13 -8.36
N LYS A 113 -7.86 11.27 -8.97
CA LYS A 113 -7.26 10.20 -9.77
C LYS A 113 -6.77 9.09 -8.85
N LEU A 114 -7.23 7.87 -9.11
CA LEU A 114 -6.81 6.67 -8.38
C LEU A 114 -5.38 6.28 -8.75
N GLY A 115 -4.59 5.95 -7.73
CA GLY A 115 -3.23 5.45 -7.85
C GLY A 115 -2.93 4.36 -6.82
N LEU A 116 -1.86 3.61 -7.08
CA LEU A 116 -1.33 2.60 -6.16
C LEU A 116 -0.01 3.07 -5.55
N TYR A 117 0.17 2.76 -4.28
CA TYR A 117 1.31 3.18 -3.49
C TYR A 117 1.78 2.02 -2.63
N LYS A 118 3.09 1.85 -2.51
CA LYS A 118 3.68 0.90 -1.58
C LYS A 118 4.15 1.63 -0.33
N ALA A 119 3.96 1.01 0.83
CA ALA A 119 4.37 1.55 2.11
C ALA A 119 5.06 0.48 2.97
N LEU A 120 6.17 0.86 3.61
CA LEU A 120 6.79 0.07 4.67
C LEU A 120 6.46 0.72 6.01
N VAL A 121 5.70 0.04 6.84
CA VAL A 121 5.33 0.47 8.18
C VAL A 121 5.94 -0.48 9.20
N ILE A 122 6.49 0.05 10.28
CA ILE A 122 6.82 -0.74 11.47
C ILE A 122 5.86 -0.38 12.60
N GLU A 123 5.35 -1.39 13.28
CA GLU A 123 4.56 -1.27 14.50
C GLU A 123 5.27 -1.98 15.65
N TYR A 124 5.57 -1.26 16.72
CA TYR A 124 6.20 -1.84 17.92
C TYR A 124 5.15 -2.46 18.83
N LEU A 125 5.55 -3.41 19.69
CA LEU A 125 4.65 -4.01 20.69
C LEU A 125 4.04 -2.98 21.67
N THR A 126 4.64 -1.79 21.77
CA THR A 126 4.11 -0.66 22.55
C THR A 126 2.98 0.08 21.84
N GLY A 127 2.61 -0.31 20.62
CA GLY A 127 1.61 0.35 19.78
C GLY A 127 2.12 1.55 18.98
N VAL A 128 3.40 1.92 19.13
CA VAL A 128 4.03 2.98 18.35
C VAL A 128 4.17 2.53 16.89
N LYS A 129 3.80 3.39 15.94
CA LYS A 129 3.92 3.15 14.51
C LYS A 129 4.91 4.13 13.88
N LYS A 130 5.67 3.69 12.88
CA LYS A 130 6.55 4.55 12.08
C LYS A 130 6.46 4.19 10.61
N LEU A 131 6.33 5.20 9.75
CA LEU A 131 6.45 5.06 8.31
C LEU A 131 7.94 5.05 7.94
N LEU A 132 8.42 3.95 7.37
CA LEU A 132 9.81 3.80 6.92
C LEU A 132 9.97 4.13 5.44
N TYR A 133 8.92 3.90 4.64
CA TYR A 133 8.93 4.20 3.21
C TYR A 133 7.52 4.40 2.68
N PHE A 134 7.38 5.29 1.70
CA PHE A 134 6.17 5.46 0.91
C PHE A 134 6.54 5.84 -0.53
N GLY A 135 5.97 5.16 -1.52
CA GLY A 135 6.28 5.42 -2.92
C GLY A 135 5.16 5.00 -3.88
N ALA A 136 4.99 5.75 -4.97
CA ALA A 136 4.04 5.39 -6.01
C ALA A 136 4.48 4.11 -6.73
N VAL A 137 3.53 3.23 -7.02
CA VAL A 137 3.74 2.08 -7.89
C VAL A 137 3.31 2.50 -9.31
N PRO A 138 4.18 2.39 -10.32
CA PRO A 138 3.80 2.67 -11.71
C PRO A 138 2.62 1.77 -12.11
N PHE A 139 1.44 2.36 -12.22
CA PHE A 139 0.22 1.69 -12.63
C PHE A 139 -0.33 2.38 -13.87
N VAL A 140 -0.36 1.65 -14.99
CA VAL A 140 -1.00 2.10 -16.24
C VAL A 140 -2.32 1.37 -16.34
N ILE A 141 -3.44 2.10 -16.18
CA ILE A 141 -4.75 1.60 -16.61
C ILE A 141 -4.66 1.49 -18.12
N LYS A 142 -4.46 0.27 -18.65
CA LYS A 142 -4.63 0.01 -20.07
C LYS A 142 -6.13 0.08 -20.33
N ASN A 143 -6.61 1.23 -20.80
CA ASN A 143 -7.89 1.27 -21.49
C ASN A 143 -7.70 0.42 -22.74
N LYS A 144 -8.49 -0.64 -22.86
CA LYS A 144 -8.52 -1.46 -24.07
C LYS A 144 -9.13 -0.56 -25.15
N ASP A 145 -8.33 -0.20 -26.15
CA ASP A 145 -8.79 0.45 -27.38
C ASP A 145 -9.87 -0.41 -28.07
#